data_AF-A0A2S9YCI3-F1
#
_entry.id   AF-A0A2S9YCI3-F1
#
_cell.length_a   1.000
_cell.length_b   1.000
_cell.length_c   1.000
_cell.angle_alpha   90.00
_cell.angle_beta   90.00
_cell.angle_gamma   90.00
#
_symmetry.space_group_name_H-M   'P 1'
#
loop_
_entity.id
_entity.type
_entity.pdbx_description
1 polymer ?
#
loop_
_entity_poly.entity_id
_entity_poly.type
_entity_poly.pdbx_seq_one_letter_code
_entity_poly.pdbx_strand_id
1 'polypeptide(L)'
;MATSAHKQASADRRETNRARGAARGYERVRARPIYAGRRYKINRRCIGRMMLFAPGAHPAELANFIGYCLAHNAERYGIQVHASLWMSDHHHTDVTDPDANLVPFKQQLHSVVARARNARLGRFDSVWSGDDPCDTGRSSDDESLMDLVYTLTNPVKAGLVKWSRLWPGFTTIGWRFGETRTFRRPDWFFDAAGDMPEEVSLTLVRPPIFPELDDDALYAKLMEAVRERELEIHRSMRRRGRRFMGLRKLARQRWSCVAKSVEERFTVAPKHAASSKGRVRVEIARDREWERQYAAARALLLAGKPAVFPAGTYWLRRFAGVSVAGQAP
;
A
#
# COMPACT_ATOMS: atom_id res chain seq x y z
N MET A 1 9.20 -19.28 27.06
CA MET A 1 8.25 -18.62 27.99
C MET A 1 8.63 -17.16 28.15
N ALA A 2 7.67 -16.22 28.21
CA ALA A 2 7.98 -14.80 28.43
C ALA A 2 8.50 -14.58 29.87
N THR A 3 9.59 -13.84 30.03
CA THR A 3 10.18 -13.48 31.33
C THR A 3 9.23 -12.59 32.15
N SER A 4 9.41 -12.51 33.47
CA SER A 4 8.59 -11.62 34.32
C SER A 4 8.70 -10.16 33.87
N ALA A 5 9.90 -9.73 33.47
CA ALA A 5 10.15 -8.41 32.88
C ALA A 5 9.35 -8.16 31.58
N HIS A 6 9.25 -9.17 30.69
CA HIS A 6 8.42 -9.05 29.48
C HIS A 6 6.92 -8.97 29.80
N LYS A 7 6.46 -9.69 30.82
CA LYS A 7 5.07 -9.63 31.28
C LYS A 7 4.76 -8.26 31.90
N GLN A 8 5.65 -7.72 32.73
CA GLN A 8 5.50 -6.40 33.34
C GLN A 8 5.46 -5.30 32.27
N ALA A 9 6.45 -5.27 31.38
CA ALA A 9 6.48 -4.29 30.28
C ALA A 9 5.23 -4.37 29.38
N SER A 10 4.64 -5.56 29.22
CA SER A 10 3.37 -5.70 28.50
C SER A 10 2.17 -5.19 29.30
N ALA A 11 2.16 -5.34 30.62
CA ALA A 11 1.12 -4.80 31.49
C ALA A 11 1.15 -3.27 31.49
N ASP A 12 2.33 -2.67 31.66
CA ASP A 12 2.54 -1.22 31.66
C ASP A 12 2.10 -0.59 30.33
N ARG A 13 2.40 -1.26 29.20
CA ARG A 13 1.90 -0.84 27.88
C ARG A 13 0.38 -0.89 27.78
N ARG A 14 -0.28 -1.94 28.31
CA ARG A 14 -1.75 -2.04 28.31
C ARG A 14 -2.39 -0.98 29.19
N GLU A 15 -1.79 -0.69 30.33
CA GLU A 15 -2.23 0.39 31.23
C GLU A 15 -2.09 1.75 30.55
N THR A 16 -0.92 2.06 30.00
CA THR A 16 -0.68 3.30 29.24
C THR A 16 -1.67 3.43 28.07
N ASN A 17 -1.93 2.36 27.34
CA ASN A 17 -2.89 2.36 26.24
C ASN A 17 -4.34 2.52 26.71
N ARG A 18 -4.71 1.95 27.86
CA ARG A 18 -6.02 2.16 28.49
C ARG A 18 -6.17 3.59 28.98
N ALA A 19 -5.18 4.16 29.66
CA ALA A 19 -5.18 5.55 30.10
C ALA A 19 -5.30 6.52 28.91
N ARG A 20 -4.55 6.28 27.82
CA ARG A 20 -4.69 7.05 26.56
C ARG A 20 -6.06 6.89 25.90
N GLY A 21 -6.70 5.75 26.07
CA GLY A 21 -8.07 5.50 25.62
C GLY A 21 -9.10 6.25 26.47
N ALA A 22 -8.96 6.18 27.80
CA ALA A 22 -9.83 6.84 28.77
C ALA A 22 -9.72 8.38 28.73
N ALA A 23 -8.56 8.91 28.35
CA ALA A 23 -8.37 10.34 28.12
C ALA A 23 -9.14 10.88 26.88
N ARG A 24 -9.72 10.00 26.05
CA ARG A 24 -10.57 10.43 24.93
C ARG A 24 -11.96 10.72 25.47
N GLY A 25 -12.48 11.92 25.22
CA GLY A 25 -13.85 12.31 25.58
C GLY A 25 -14.96 11.66 24.74
N TYR A 26 -14.70 10.49 24.14
CA TYR A 26 -15.63 9.76 23.28
C TYR A 26 -15.30 8.26 23.22
N GLU A 27 -16.29 7.42 22.92
CA GLU A 27 -16.12 5.95 22.80
C GLU A 27 -15.06 5.60 21.75
N ARG A 28 -14.15 4.68 22.08
CA ARG A 28 -13.12 4.25 21.15
C ARG A 28 -13.73 3.48 19.98
N VAL A 29 -13.57 4.00 18.76
CA VAL A 29 -13.98 3.34 17.52
C VAL A 29 -12.77 2.82 16.74
N ARG A 30 -12.97 1.76 15.94
CA ARG A 30 -11.94 1.20 15.03
C ARG A 30 -12.12 1.62 13.57
N ALA A 31 -13.20 2.34 13.26
CA ALA A 31 -13.50 2.78 11.92
C ALA A 31 -12.42 3.76 11.41
N ARG A 32 -12.21 3.75 10.08
CA ARG A 32 -11.31 4.67 9.40
C ARG A 32 -12.08 5.31 8.25
N PRO A 33 -11.92 6.63 8.01
CA PRO A 33 -12.62 7.27 6.92
C PRO A 33 -12.03 6.87 5.55
N ILE A 34 -12.89 6.70 4.56
CA ILE A 34 -12.54 6.51 3.14
C ILE A 34 -13.22 7.62 2.36
N TYR A 35 -12.44 8.43 1.64
CA TYR A 35 -12.93 9.61 0.95
C TYR A 35 -12.75 9.47 -0.56
N ALA A 36 -13.72 10.00 -1.30
CA ALA A 36 -13.65 10.14 -2.75
C ALA A 36 -12.54 11.13 -3.13
N GLY A 37 -11.87 10.87 -4.26
CA GLY A 37 -10.73 11.65 -4.77
C GLY A 37 -9.43 11.52 -3.97
N ARG A 38 -9.38 10.67 -2.95
CA ARG A 38 -8.21 10.62 -2.05
C ARG A 38 -7.07 9.81 -2.67
N ARG A 39 -5.85 10.33 -2.50
CA ARG A 39 -4.59 9.66 -2.85
C ARG A 39 -4.15 8.73 -1.74
N TYR A 40 -3.69 7.54 -2.10
CA TYR A 40 -3.23 6.52 -1.18
C TYR A 40 -1.94 5.87 -1.66
N LYS A 41 -1.00 5.73 -0.73
CA LYS A 41 0.11 4.79 -0.87
C LYS A 41 -0.25 3.48 -0.18
N ILE A 42 -0.47 2.44 -0.97
CA ILE A 42 -0.77 1.10 -0.47
C ILE A 42 0.56 0.37 -0.26
N ASN A 43 0.78 -0.14 0.95
CA ASN A 43 1.84 -1.08 1.25
C ASN A 43 1.27 -2.30 1.96
N ARG A 44 1.57 -3.48 1.44
CA ARG A 44 1.26 -4.75 2.12
C ARG A 44 2.45 -5.69 2.08
N ARG A 45 2.78 -6.21 3.26
CA ARG A 45 3.90 -7.13 3.47
C ARG A 45 3.44 -8.58 3.44
N CYS A 46 4.33 -9.45 2.99
CA CYS A 46 4.17 -10.89 3.10
C CYS A 46 4.27 -11.34 4.56
N ILE A 47 3.59 -12.43 4.89
CA ILE A 47 3.69 -13.08 6.19
C ILE A 47 5.16 -13.38 6.52
N GLY A 48 5.56 -13.10 7.76
CA GLY A 48 6.93 -13.36 8.24
C GLY A 48 8.03 -12.71 7.41
N ARG A 49 7.69 -11.74 6.53
CA ARG A 49 8.59 -11.14 5.55
C ARG A 49 9.27 -12.19 4.65
N MET A 50 8.51 -13.24 4.35
CA MET A 50 8.90 -14.26 3.39
C MET A 50 8.96 -13.66 1.99
N MET A 51 9.89 -14.15 1.18
CA MET A 51 10.14 -13.68 -0.18
C MET A 51 9.12 -14.25 -1.18
N LEU A 52 7.84 -14.26 -0.83
CA LEU A 52 6.80 -14.95 -1.60
C LEU A 52 6.69 -14.43 -3.04
N PHE A 53 7.04 -13.18 -3.32
CA PHE A 53 7.08 -12.59 -4.66
C PHE A 53 8.52 -12.47 -5.20
N ALA A 54 9.45 -13.31 -4.73
CA ALA A 54 10.78 -13.41 -5.33
C ALA A 54 10.66 -13.63 -6.84
N PRO A 55 11.33 -12.79 -7.68
CA PRO A 55 11.21 -12.89 -9.14
C PRO A 55 11.61 -14.25 -9.71
N GLY A 56 12.54 -14.95 -9.06
CA GLY A 56 12.94 -16.31 -9.43
C GLY A 56 13.50 -16.41 -10.87
N ALA A 57 13.38 -17.59 -11.47
CA ALA A 57 13.88 -17.87 -12.82
C ALA A 57 12.95 -17.35 -13.94
N HIS A 58 11.66 -17.17 -13.67
CA HIS A 58 10.65 -16.73 -14.64
C HIS A 58 10.00 -15.39 -14.23
N PRO A 59 10.79 -14.31 -14.14
CA PRO A 59 10.30 -13.01 -13.64
C PRO A 59 9.17 -12.42 -14.51
N ALA A 60 9.21 -12.65 -15.83
CA ALA A 60 8.20 -12.13 -16.75
C ALA A 60 6.81 -12.74 -16.51
N GLU A 61 6.74 -14.05 -16.21
CA GLU A 61 5.48 -14.73 -15.88
C GLU A 61 4.85 -14.14 -14.60
N LEU A 62 5.68 -13.95 -13.56
CA LEU A 62 5.24 -13.33 -12.30
C LEU A 62 4.80 -11.87 -12.52
N ALA A 63 5.54 -11.11 -13.32
CA ALA A 63 5.21 -9.73 -13.64
C ALA A 63 3.91 -9.64 -14.43
N ASN A 64 3.69 -10.51 -15.42
CA ASN A 64 2.45 -10.57 -16.18
C ASN A 64 1.26 -10.89 -15.26
N PHE A 65 1.38 -11.90 -14.39
CA PHE A 65 0.33 -12.26 -13.45
C PHE A 65 -0.03 -11.11 -12.47
N ILE A 66 0.98 -10.43 -11.91
CA ILE A 66 0.76 -9.29 -11.01
C ILE A 66 0.10 -8.14 -11.78
N GLY A 67 0.61 -7.83 -12.98
CA GLY A 67 0.06 -6.79 -13.85
C GLY A 67 -1.39 -7.06 -14.23
N TYR A 68 -1.72 -8.30 -14.62
CA TYR A 68 -3.07 -8.76 -14.92
C TYR A 68 -4.02 -8.55 -13.72
N CYS A 69 -3.61 -9.00 -12.52
CA CYS A 69 -4.43 -8.81 -11.32
C CYS A 69 -4.62 -7.33 -10.98
N LEU A 70 -3.57 -6.51 -11.09
CA LEU A 70 -3.63 -5.09 -10.81
C LEU A 70 -4.54 -4.37 -11.81
N ALA A 71 -4.36 -4.60 -13.11
CA ALA A 71 -5.14 -4.03 -14.20
C ALA A 71 -6.63 -4.33 -14.04
N HIS A 72 -6.99 -5.61 -13.94
CA HIS A 72 -8.38 -6.04 -13.81
C HIS A 72 -9.08 -5.42 -12.59
N ASN A 73 -8.40 -5.37 -11.45
CA ASN A 73 -8.98 -4.78 -10.24
C ASN A 73 -9.02 -3.25 -10.31
N ALA A 74 -8.02 -2.60 -10.92
CA ALA A 74 -8.00 -1.15 -11.06
C ALA A 74 -9.19 -0.69 -11.91
N GLU A 75 -9.41 -1.34 -13.06
CA GLU A 75 -10.56 -1.09 -13.92
C GLU A 75 -11.89 -1.35 -13.21
N ARG A 76 -12.06 -2.54 -12.62
CA ARG A 76 -13.31 -2.96 -11.95
C ARG A 76 -13.77 -1.99 -10.85
N TYR A 77 -12.84 -1.33 -10.18
CA TYR A 77 -13.12 -0.45 -9.03
C TYR A 77 -12.86 1.03 -9.32
N GLY A 78 -12.52 1.40 -10.56
CA GLY A 78 -12.23 2.79 -10.95
C GLY A 78 -10.97 3.38 -10.30
N ILE A 79 -10.01 2.54 -9.89
CA ILE A 79 -8.79 3.01 -9.22
C ILE A 79 -7.77 3.50 -10.25
N GLN A 80 -7.27 4.71 -10.04
CA GLN A 80 -6.23 5.32 -10.86
C GLN A 80 -4.85 4.96 -10.30
N VAL A 81 -4.05 4.20 -11.05
CA VAL A 81 -2.71 3.77 -10.62
C VAL A 81 -1.65 4.75 -11.13
N HIS A 82 -0.83 5.30 -10.23
CA HIS A 82 0.23 6.26 -10.55
C HIS A 82 1.63 5.64 -10.54
N ALA A 83 1.86 4.67 -9.66
CA ALA A 83 3.05 3.84 -9.65
C ALA A 83 2.77 2.52 -8.94
N SER A 84 3.44 1.45 -9.38
CA SER A 84 3.44 0.20 -8.63
C SER A 84 4.78 -0.49 -8.74
N LEU A 85 5.22 -1.07 -7.63
CA LEU A 85 6.41 -1.88 -7.56
C LEU A 85 6.20 -3.01 -6.55
N TRP A 86 6.40 -4.24 -7.01
CA TRP A 86 6.30 -5.43 -6.18
C TRP A 86 7.70 -5.94 -5.86
N MET A 87 8.07 -5.81 -4.59
CA MET A 87 9.28 -6.36 -4.01
C MET A 87 9.09 -7.85 -3.74
N SER A 88 10.17 -8.55 -3.36
CA SER A 88 10.08 -9.98 -3.06
C SER A 88 9.21 -10.30 -1.84
N ASP A 89 9.14 -9.41 -0.84
CA ASP A 89 8.46 -9.62 0.45
C ASP A 89 7.33 -8.62 0.75
N HIS A 90 7.02 -7.71 -0.17
CA HIS A 90 5.93 -6.73 -0.04
C HIS A 90 5.66 -6.04 -1.39
N HIS A 91 4.64 -5.18 -1.46
CA HIS A 91 4.47 -4.28 -2.60
C HIS A 91 4.19 -2.85 -2.15
N HIS A 92 4.44 -1.93 -3.08
CA HIS A 92 4.07 -0.52 -3.01
C HIS A 92 3.22 -0.19 -4.23
N THR A 93 2.05 0.41 -4.02
CA THR A 93 1.18 0.88 -5.11
C THR A 93 0.60 2.23 -4.72
N ASP A 94 0.93 3.26 -5.49
CA ASP A 94 0.44 4.63 -5.32
C ASP A 94 -0.76 4.85 -6.24
N VAL A 95 -1.89 5.27 -5.67
CA VAL A 95 -3.18 5.36 -6.37
C VAL A 95 -3.97 6.61 -5.99
N THR A 96 -4.91 7.01 -6.85
CA THR A 96 -6.06 7.85 -6.50
C THR A 96 -7.31 6.99 -6.56
N ASP A 97 -8.19 7.17 -5.58
CA ASP A 97 -9.50 6.53 -5.51
C ASP A 97 -10.59 7.58 -5.73
N PRO A 98 -11.08 7.77 -6.97
CA PRO A 98 -12.09 8.77 -7.29
C PRO A 98 -13.39 8.57 -6.51
N ASP A 99 -13.79 7.31 -6.27
CA ASP A 99 -15.16 6.97 -5.86
C ASP A 99 -15.26 6.31 -4.46
N ALA A 100 -14.19 6.35 -3.67
CA ALA A 100 -14.11 5.68 -2.36
C ALA A 100 -14.21 4.13 -2.42
N ASN A 101 -13.67 3.52 -3.47
CA ASN A 101 -13.61 2.08 -3.73
C ASN A 101 -12.28 1.40 -3.35
N LEU A 102 -11.38 2.07 -2.61
CA LEU A 102 -10.08 1.53 -2.20
C LEU A 102 -10.20 0.22 -1.41
N VAL A 103 -11.21 0.12 -0.53
CA VAL A 103 -11.41 -1.05 0.33
C VAL A 103 -11.69 -2.32 -0.50
N PRO A 104 -12.72 -2.37 -1.36
CA PRO A 104 -12.99 -3.56 -2.16
C PRO A 104 -11.89 -3.82 -3.20
N PHE A 105 -11.27 -2.78 -3.77
CA PHE A 105 -10.09 -2.92 -4.63
C PHE A 105 -8.96 -3.69 -3.95
N LYS A 106 -8.50 -3.23 -2.78
CA LYS A 106 -7.41 -3.90 -2.05
C LYS A 106 -7.81 -5.30 -1.62
N GLN A 107 -9.03 -5.47 -1.12
CA GLN A 107 -9.53 -6.77 -0.72
C GLN A 107 -9.42 -7.76 -1.87
N GLN A 108 -9.96 -7.42 -3.04
CA GLN A 108 -10.00 -8.33 -4.18
C GLN A 108 -8.59 -8.56 -4.76
N LEU A 109 -7.80 -7.51 -4.98
CA LEU A 109 -6.42 -7.60 -5.47
C LEU A 109 -5.57 -8.52 -4.58
N HIS A 110 -5.58 -8.27 -3.27
CA HIS A 110 -4.77 -9.07 -2.35
C HIS A 110 -5.30 -10.51 -2.21
N SER A 111 -6.61 -10.69 -2.28
CA SER A 111 -7.25 -12.00 -2.16
C SER A 111 -6.91 -12.90 -3.35
N VAL A 112 -7.11 -12.40 -4.59
CA VAL A 112 -6.78 -13.17 -5.81
C VAL A 112 -5.29 -13.45 -5.90
N VAL A 113 -4.45 -12.46 -5.59
CA VAL A 113 -2.99 -12.63 -5.64
C VAL A 113 -2.51 -13.64 -4.60
N ALA A 114 -3.07 -13.64 -3.39
CA ALA A 114 -2.72 -14.61 -2.37
C ALA A 114 -3.07 -16.04 -2.77
N ARG A 115 -4.30 -16.28 -3.25
CA ARG A 115 -4.75 -17.61 -3.68
C ARG A 115 -3.88 -18.15 -4.80
N ALA A 116 -3.68 -17.37 -5.85
CA ALA A 116 -2.86 -17.76 -6.98
C ALA A 116 -1.42 -18.02 -6.59
N ARG A 117 -0.84 -17.15 -5.73
CA ARG A 117 0.54 -17.34 -5.33
C ARG A 117 0.73 -18.58 -4.46
N ASN A 118 -0.20 -18.86 -3.56
CA ASN A 118 -0.19 -20.09 -2.79
C ASN A 118 -0.31 -21.33 -3.68
N ALA A 119 -1.27 -21.33 -4.62
CA ALA A 119 -1.42 -22.42 -5.59
C ALA A 119 -0.12 -22.68 -6.37
N ARG A 120 0.48 -21.61 -6.94
CA ARG A 120 1.74 -21.70 -7.70
C ARG A 120 2.92 -22.22 -6.87
N LEU A 121 2.94 -21.96 -5.56
CA LEU A 121 4.01 -22.37 -4.65
C LEU A 121 3.73 -23.69 -3.92
N GLY A 122 2.57 -24.32 -4.13
CA GLY A 122 2.14 -25.49 -3.36
C GLY A 122 1.98 -25.19 -1.86
N ARG A 123 1.59 -23.96 -1.52
CA ARG A 123 1.41 -23.49 -0.13
C ARG A 123 -0.05 -23.38 0.23
N PHE A 124 -0.32 -23.49 1.52
CA PHE A 124 -1.58 -23.11 2.16
C PHE A 124 -1.31 -21.99 3.19
N ASP A 125 -2.37 -21.44 3.79
CA ASP A 125 -2.33 -20.34 4.77
C ASP A 125 -2.04 -18.95 4.16
N SER A 126 -1.69 -17.98 5.00
CA SER A 126 -1.65 -16.57 4.69
C SER A 126 -0.44 -16.23 3.82
N VAL A 127 -0.67 -15.47 2.74
CA VAL A 127 0.42 -14.81 1.98
C VAL A 127 0.79 -13.48 2.63
N TRP A 128 -0.20 -12.75 3.11
CA TRP A 128 -0.03 -11.41 3.65
C TRP A 128 0.11 -11.42 5.17
N SER A 129 0.86 -10.45 5.70
CA SER A 129 0.87 -10.18 7.14
C SER A 129 -0.53 -9.79 7.62
N GLY A 130 -0.84 -10.18 8.86
CA GLY A 130 -2.02 -9.73 9.60
C GLY A 130 -1.86 -8.33 10.22
N ASP A 131 -0.72 -7.66 9.98
CA ASP A 131 -0.51 -6.28 10.42
C ASP A 131 -1.51 -5.32 9.78
N ASP A 132 -1.79 -4.23 10.49
CA ASP A 132 -2.66 -3.16 9.99
C ASP A 132 -2.17 -2.60 8.64
N PRO A 133 -3.07 -2.33 7.69
CA PRO A 133 -2.70 -1.65 6.46
C PRO A 133 -2.19 -0.24 6.77
N CYS A 134 -1.07 0.11 6.12
CA CYS A 134 -0.46 1.42 6.14
C CYS A 134 -0.85 2.15 4.85
N ASP A 135 -2.05 2.74 4.84
CA ASP A 135 -2.50 3.62 3.76
C ASP A 135 -2.28 5.05 4.22
N THR A 136 -1.28 5.72 3.67
CA THR A 136 -0.99 7.09 4.06
C THR A 136 -1.43 8.07 2.99
N GLY A 137 -2.22 9.08 3.37
CA GLY A 137 -2.46 10.25 2.53
C GLY A 137 -1.30 11.24 2.60
N ARG A 138 -1.12 12.05 1.55
CA ARG A 138 -0.13 13.13 1.49
C ARG A 138 -0.80 14.48 1.29
N SER A 139 -0.18 15.51 1.87
CA SER A 139 -0.72 16.85 1.97
C SER A 139 -0.24 17.80 0.88
N SER A 140 0.84 17.46 0.17
CA SER A 140 1.39 18.29 -0.92
C SER A 140 1.84 17.48 -2.14
N ASP A 141 2.06 18.20 -3.23
CA ASP A 141 2.50 17.67 -4.52
C ASP A 141 3.91 17.08 -4.43
N ASP A 142 4.85 17.79 -3.80
CA ASP A 142 6.21 17.28 -3.55
C ASP A 142 6.21 15.99 -2.72
N GLU A 143 5.38 15.90 -1.68
CA GLU A 143 5.28 14.70 -0.84
C GLU A 143 4.76 13.51 -1.64
N SER A 144 3.80 13.76 -2.54
CA SER A 144 3.23 12.74 -3.42
C SER A 144 4.24 12.30 -4.48
N LEU A 145 5.00 13.22 -5.09
CA LEU A 145 6.09 12.90 -6.01
C LEU A 145 7.16 12.05 -5.33
N MET A 146 7.56 12.42 -4.12
CA MET A 146 8.56 11.67 -3.36
C MET A 146 8.07 10.28 -2.93
N ASP A 147 6.75 10.07 -2.82
CA ASP A 147 6.20 8.75 -2.62
C ASP A 147 6.35 7.86 -3.84
N LEU A 148 6.13 8.39 -5.05
CA LEU A 148 6.41 7.68 -6.31
C LEU A 148 7.89 7.36 -6.44
N VAL A 149 8.77 8.33 -6.17
CA VAL A 149 10.23 8.13 -6.14
C VAL A 149 10.60 7.02 -5.17
N TYR A 150 10.03 7.03 -3.97
CA TYR A 150 10.26 5.98 -2.98
C TYR A 150 9.82 4.60 -3.48
N THR A 151 8.64 4.51 -4.08
CA THR A 151 8.08 3.27 -4.63
C THR A 151 9.00 2.71 -5.71
N LEU A 152 9.38 3.55 -6.68
CA LEU A 152 10.20 3.16 -7.82
C LEU A 152 11.67 2.88 -7.46
N THR A 153 12.20 3.46 -6.39
CA THR A 153 13.60 3.25 -5.93
C THR A 153 13.76 2.19 -4.85
N ASN A 154 12.67 1.53 -4.43
CA ASN A 154 12.70 0.58 -3.33
C ASN A 154 13.70 -0.59 -3.53
N PRO A 155 13.80 -1.22 -4.73
CA PRO A 155 14.80 -2.25 -4.99
C PRO A 155 16.24 -1.77 -4.83
N VAL A 156 16.51 -0.51 -5.19
CA VAL A 156 17.84 0.11 -5.07
C VAL A 156 18.13 0.39 -3.61
N LYS A 157 17.16 0.96 -2.87
CA LYS A 157 17.23 1.21 -1.43
C LYS A 157 17.50 -0.08 -0.64
N ALA A 158 16.87 -1.19 -1.04
CA ALA A 158 17.07 -2.50 -0.44
C ALA A 158 18.43 -3.14 -0.79
N GLY A 159 19.20 -2.53 -1.70
CA GLY A 159 20.49 -3.06 -2.17
C GLY A 159 20.34 -4.27 -3.08
N LEU A 160 19.19 -4.45 -3.72
CA LEU A 160 18.92 -5.60 -4.60
C LEU A 160 19.51 -5.37 -6.00
N VAL A 161 19.28 -4.19 -6.56
CA VAL A 161 19.76 -3.79 -7.89
C VAL A 161 20.39 -2.41 -7.86
N LYS A 162 21.34 -2.14 -8.77
CA LYS A 162 22.00 -0.85 -8.86
C LYS A 162 21.07 0.24 -9.40
N TRP A 163 20.22 -0.08 -10.36
CA TRP A 163 19.28 0.87 -10.96
C TRP A 163 17.87 0.29 -10.90
N SER A 164 16.86 1.11 -10.66
CA SER A 164 15.45 0.71 -10.55
C SER A 164 14.97 -0.04 -11.78
N ARG A 165 15.37 0.41 -12.97
CA ARG A 165 15.08 -0.26 -14.26
C ARG A 165 15.64 -1.68 -14.39
N LEU A 166 16.54 -2.09 -13.49
CA LEU A 166 17.06 -3.47 -13.45
C LEU A 166 16.23 -4.37 -12.53
N TRP A 167 15.19 -3.87 -11.87
CA TRP A 167 14.32 -4.74 -11.07
C TRP A 167 13.59 -5.73 -11.99
N PRO A 168 13.73 -7.05 -11.77
CA PRO A 168 13.12 -8.03 -12.65
C PRO A 168 11.66 -8.36 -12.28
N GLY A 169 11.20 -8.01 -11.07
CA GLY A 169 9.80 -8.20 -10.68
C GLY A 169 8.89 -7.14 -11.30
N PHE A 170 7.58 -7.22 -11.02
CA PHE A 170 6.62 -6.23 -11.52
C PHE A 170 6.96 -4.82 -11.03
N THR A 171 7.04 -3.87 -11.97
CA THR A 171 7.27 -2.45 -11.69
C THR A 171 6.78 -1.59 -12.85
N THR A 172 6.31 -0.39 -12.53
CA THR A 172 5.98 0.65 -13.50
C THR A 172 7.15 1.62 -13.75
N ILE A 173 8.39 1.31 -13.29
CA ILE A 173 9.56 2.14 -13.61
C ILE A 173 9.72 2.23 -15.13
N GLY A 174 9.80 3.46 -15.63
CA GLY A 174 9.93 3.72 -17.06
C GLY A 174 8.61 3.81 -17.84
N TRP A 175 7.45 3.51 -17.24
CA TRP A 175 6.14 3.78 -17.87
C TRP A 175 5.85 5.28 -17.83
N ARG A 176 5.53 5.88 -19.00
CA ARG A 176 5.05 7.26 -19.05
C ARG A 176 3.62 7.37 -18.51
N PHE A 177 3.24 8.55 -18.04
CA PHE A 177 1.82 8.81 -17.77
C PHE A 177 1.03 8.77 -19.09
N GLY A 178 -0.16 8.18 -19.05
CA GLY A 178 -0.98 7.86 -20.23
C GLY A 178 -0.54 6.58 -20.97
N GLU A 179 0.65 6.05 -20.71
CA GLU A 179 1.10 4.80 -21.33
C GLU A 179 0.23 3.63 -20.86
N THR A 180 -0.24 2.83 -21.81
CA THR A 180 -1.06 1.65 -21.57
C THR A 180 -0.29 0.40 -21.92
N ARG A 181 -0.28 -0.59 -21.02
CA ARG A 181 0.26 -1.93 -21.31
C ARG A 181 -0.76 -3.02 -21.03
N THR A 182 -0.72 -4.06 -21.86
CA THR A 182 -1.63 -5.21 -21.80
C THR A 182 -0.99 -6.38 -21.07
N PHE A 183 -1.79 -7.10 -20.30
CA PHE A 183 -1.43 -8.33 -19.60
C PHE A 183 -2.39 -9.45 -19.97
N ARG A 184 -1.85 -10.66 -20.08
CA ARG A 184 -2.64 -11.86 -20.41
C ARG A 184 -3.03 -12.63 -19.17
N ARG A 185 -4.22 -13.22 -19.20
CA ARG A 185 -4.71 -14.13 -18.17
C ARG A 185 -3.75 -15.32 -18.06
N PRO A 186 -3.14 -15.56 -16.88
CA PRO A 186 -2.33 -16.75 -16.68
C PRO A 186 -3.16 -18.03 -16.80
N ASP A 187 -2.67 -18.95 -17.61
CA ASP A 187 -3.27 -20.26 -17.91
C ASP A 187 -3.27 -21.23 -16.73
N TRP A 188 -2.40 -21.02 -15.75
CA TRP A 188 -2.17 -21.94 -14.63
C TRP A 188 -3.05 -21.69 -13.39
N PHE A 189 -3.86 -20.63 -13.35
CA PHE A 189 -4.67 -20.30 -12.17
C PHE A 189 -6.13 -20.01 -12.45
N PHE A 190 -6.41 -19.25 -13.50
CA PHE A 190 -7.77 -18.84 -13.80
C PHE A 190 -8.47 -19.91 -14.62
N ASP A 191 -9.74 -20.16 -14.31
CA ASP A 191 -10.57 -21.06 -15.09
C ASP A 191 -10.73 -20.50 -16.52
N ALA A 192 -10.40 -21.34 -17.51
CA ALA A 192 -10.50 -20.98 -18.92
C ALA A 192 -11.95 -20.61 -19.30
N ALA A 193 -12.94 -21.28 -18.71
CA ALA A 193 -14.37 -21.04 -18.91
C ALA A 193 -14.96 -19.99 -17.95
N GLY A 194 -14.15 -19.39 -17.07
CA GLY A 194 -14.60 -18.39 -16.11
C GLY A 194 -14.62 -16.96 -16.68
N ASP A 195 -15.24 -16.04 -15.93
CA ASP A 195 -15.50 -14.65 -16.33
C ASP A 195 -14.28 -13.72 -16.40
N MET A 196 -13.08 -14.25 -16.12
CA MET A 196 -11.85 -13.45 -16.13
C MET A 196 -11.42 -13.19 -17.58
N PRO A 197 -11.26 -11.93 -18.03
CA PRO A 197 -10.95 -11.62 -19.43
C PRO A 197 -9.63 -12.22 -19.90
N GLU A 198 -9.50 -12.60 -21.17
CA GLU A 198 -8.24 -13.13 -21.71
C GLU A 198 -7.09 -12.11 -21.63
N GLU A 199 -7.38 -10.85 -21.91
CA GLU A 199 -6.45 -9.72 -21.81
C GLU A 199 -7.08 -8.58 -21.01
N VAL A 200 -6.24 -7.86 -20.27
CA VAL A 200 -6.61 -6.64 -19.55
C VAL A 200 -5.51 -5.61 -19.72
N SER A 201 -5.88 -4.34 -19.68
CA SER A 201 -4.93 -3.23 -19.88
C SER A 201 -4.81 -2.37 -18.62
N LEU A 202 -3.60 -1.88 -18.34
CA LEU A 202 -3.35 -0.89 -17.32
C LEU A 202 -2.75 0.35 -17.95
N THR A 203 -3.46 1.47 -17.84
CA THR A 203 -2.93 2.81 -18.15
C THR A 203 -2.33 3.41 -16.88
N LEU A 204 -1.09 3.91 -16.95
CA LEU A 204 -0.53 4.68 -15.84
C LEU A 204 -1.17 6.06 -15.82
N VAL A 205 -2.03 6.31 -14.84
CA VAL A 205 -2.70 7.59 -14.71
C VAL A 205 -1.78 8.59 -14.05
N ARG A 206 -1.76 9.82 -14.56
CA ARG A 206 -1.06 10.91 -13.91
C ARG A 206 -1.65 11.21 -12.52
N PRO A 207 -0.83 11.34 -11.46
CA PRO A 207 -1.29 11.87 -10.17
C PRO A 207 -1.73 13.35 -10.29
N PRO A 208 -2.76 13.80 -9.55
CA PRO A 208 -3.18 15.21 -9.54
C PRO A 208 -2.20 16.05 -8.72
N ILE A 209 -1.03 16.30 -9.30
CA ILE A 209 0.07 17.10 -8.75
C ILE A 209 0.72 17.93 -9.86
N PHE A 210 1.28 19.08 -9.47
CA PHE A 210 1.93 20.03 -10.37
C PHE A 210 1.06 20.31 -11.60
N PRO A 211 -0.16 20.87 -11.44
CA PRO A 211 -1.09 21.10 -12.55
C PRO A 211 -0.51 22.00 -13.66
N GLU A 212 0.55 22.76 -13.36
CA GLU A 212 1.29 23.59 -14.29
C GLU A 212 2.18 22.81 -15.27
N LEU A 213 2.49 21.54 -14.99
CA LEU A 213 3.28 20.67 -15.87
C LEU A 213 2.37 19.85 -16.78
N ASP A 214 2.79 19.53 -17.99
CA ASP A 214 2.17 18.46 -18.78
C ASP A 214 2.68 17.07 -18.36
N ASP A 215 2.13 16.01 -18.94
CA ASP A 215 2.39 14.63 -18.53
C ASP A 215 3.86 14.24 -18.76
N ASP A 216 4.46 14.71 -19.86
CA ASP A 216 5.85 14.43 -20.20
C ASP A 216 6.82 15.21 -19.29
N ALA A 217 6.51 16.47 -18.97
CA ALA A 217 7.28 17.29 -18.04
C ALA A 217 7.22 16.73 -16.61
N LEU A 218 6.05 16.29 -16.14
CA LEU A 218 5.93 15.66 -14.84
C LEU A 218 6.66 14.29 -14.80
N TYR A 219 6.56 13.51 -15.88
CA TYR A 219 7.32 12.25 -15.99
C TYR A 219 8.83 12.51 -15.96
N ALA A 220 9.32 13.52 -16.70
CA ALA A 220 10.73 13.91 -16.68
C ALA A 220 11.19 14.31 -15.28
N LYS A 221 10.39 15.15 -14.58
CA LYS A 221 10.63 15.55 -13.19
C LYS A 221 10.70 14.34 -12.24
N LEU A 222 9.79 13.38 -12.39
CA LEU A 222 9.80 12.13 -11.62
C LEU A 222 11.09 11.33 -11.87
N MET A 223 11.47 11.16 -13.14
CA MET A 223 12.64 10.36 -13.51
C MET A 223 13.97 11.00 -13.10
N GLU A 224 14.04 12.33 -13.10
CA GLU A 224 15.16 13.10 -12.52
C GLU A 224 15.27 12.84 -11.01
N ALA A 225 14.16 12.98 -10.26
CA ALA A 225 14.16 12.72 -8.83
C ALA A 225 14.47 11.24 -8.48
N VAL A 226 13.99 10.29 -9.30
CA VAL A 226 14.39 8.86 -9.21
C VAL A 226 15.90 8.74 -9.37
N ARG A 227 16.48 9.38 -10.38
CA ARG A 227 17.91 9.30 -10.68
C ARG A 227 18.76 9.86 -9.55
N GLU A 228 18.40 11.03 -9.03
CA GLU A 228 19.07 11.64 -7.88
C GLU A 228 19.04 10.71 -6.67
N ARG A 229 17.86 10.15 -6.38
CA ARG A 229 17.67 9.25 -5.25
C ARG A 229 18.49 7.95 -5.40
N GLU A 230 18.56 7.38 -6.60
CA GLU A 230 19.46 6.26 -6.88
C GLU A 230 20.91 6.61 -6.56
N LEU A 231 21.40 7.77 -7.02
CA LEU A 231 22.78 8.22 -6.79
C LEU A 231 23.08 8.47 -5.30
N GLU A 232 22.13 9.00 -4.53
CA GLU A 232 22.24 9.10 -3.07
C GLU A 232 22.42 7.73 -2.41
N ILE A 233 21.58 6.76 -2.80
CA ILE A 233 21.66 5.39 -2.29
C ILE A 233 23.01 4.78 -2.66
N HIS A 234 23.53 5.04 -3.87
CA HIS A 234 24.85 4.55 -4.30
C HIS A 234 25.97 5.11 -3.43
N ARG A 235 25.94 6.43 -3.16
CA ARG A 235 26.91 7.07 -2.25
C ARG A 235 26.82 6.45 -0.85
N SER A 236 25.62 6.22 -0.34
CA SER A 236 25.40 5.58 0.96
C SER A 236 25.90 4.14 1.01
N MET A 237 25.64 3.33 -0.03
CA MET A 237 26.13 1.95 -0.14
C MET A 237 27.65 1.90 -0.19
N ARG A 238 28.30 2.77 -0.98
CA ARG A 238 29.77 2.90 -1.03
C ARG A 238 30.36 3.27 0.33
N ARG A 239 29.81 4.29 1.00
CA ARG A 239 30.24 4.72 2.34
C ARG A 239 30.13 3.60 3.39
N ARG A 240 29.18 2.69 3.23
CA ARG A 240 28.95 1.55 4.13
C ARG A 240 29.66 0.26 3.68
N GLY A 241 30.47 0.29 2.62
CA GLY A 241 31.12 -0.91 2.06
C GLY A 241 30.14 -1.97 1.53
N ARG A 242 28.89 -1.60 1.25
CA ARG A 242 27.84 -2.55 0.83
C ARG A 242 27.79 -2.66 -0.70
N ARG A 243 27.57 -3.89 -1.19
CA ARG A 243 27.37 -4.20 -2.61
C ARG A 243 25.91 -4.52 -2.91
N PHE A 244 25.50 -4.27 -4.15
CA PHE A 244 24.19 -4.71 -4.65
C PHE A 244 24.17 -6.22 -4.89
N MET A 245 23.03 -6.86 -4.66
CA MET A 245 22.84 -8.31 -4.85
C MET A 245 23.02 -8.72 -6.32
N GLY A 246 22.36 -8.01 -7.24
CA GLY A 246 22.42 -8.24 -8.69
C GLY A 246 21.52 -9.37 -9.20
N LEU A 247 21.23 -9.34 -10.51
CA LEU A 247 20.27 -10.20 -11.18
C LEU A 247 20.53 -11.70 -10.99
N ARG A 248 21.80 -12.13 -11.13
CA ARG A 248 22.19 -13.54 -10.97
C ARG A 248 21.86 -14.12 -9.59
N LYS A 249 21.93 -13.30 -8.53
CA LYS A 249 21.58 -13.74 -7.17
C LYS A 249 20.07 -13.64 -6.92
N LEU A 250 19.41 -12.60 -7.45
CA LEU A 250 17.96 -12.45 -7.40
C LEU A 250 17.22 -13.60 -8.08
N ALA A 251 17.71 -14.08 -9.23
CA ALA A 251 17.12 -15.22 -9.93
C ALA A 251 17.15 -16.52 -9.10
N ARG A 252 18.08 -16.62 -8.14
CA ARG A 252 18.23 -17.76 -7.21
C ARG A 252 17.55 -17.51 -5.85
N GLN A 253 16.90 -16.37 -5.67
CA GLN A 253 16.21 -16.07 -4.42
C GLN A 253 15.02 -17.02 -4.25
N ARG A 254 15.06 -17.83 -3.18
CA ARG A 254 13.98 -18.77 -2.88
C ARG A 254 12.83 -18.03 -2.20
N TRP A 255 11.60 -18.41 -2.54
CA TRP A 255 10.39 -17.85 -1.93
C TRP A 255 10.33 -18.08 -0.42
N SER A 256 10.92 -19.18 0.05
CA SER A 256 10.94 -19.59 1.46
C SER A 256 11.98 -18.87 2.30
N CYS A 257 12.85 -18.05 1.69
CA CYS A 257 13.73 -17.18 2.44
C CYS A 257 12.96 -16.03 3.10
N VAL A 258 13.53 -15.49 4.16
CA VAL A 258 13.00 -14.31 4.88
C VAL A 258 13.96 -13.14 4.77
N ALA A 259 13.42 -11.93 4.91
CA ALA A 259 14.22 -10.72 4.94
C ALA A 259 15.18 -10.73 6.15
N LYS A 260 16.47 -10.47 5.90
CA LYS A 260 17.52 -10.50 6.94
C LYS A 260 17.65 -9.22 7.75
N SER A 261 17.08 -8.11 7.29
CA SER A 261 17.18 -6.84 8.00
C SER A 261 16.38 -6.89 9.31
N VAL A 262 16.98 -6.42 10.40
CA VAL A 262 16.30 -6.29 11.69
C VAL A 262 15.08 -5.38 11.55
N GLU A 263 13.98 -5.78 12.17
CA GLU A 263 12.74 -5.01 12.24
C GLU A 263 12.47 -4.64 13.69
N GLU A 264 12.15 -3.38 13.92
CA GLU A 264 11.59 -2.93 15.19
C GLU A 264 10.13 -3.41 15.27
N ARG A 265 9.86 -4.35 16.19
CA ARG A 265 8.54 -4.97 16.34
C ARG A 265 7.65 -4.16 17.28
N PHE A 266 6.33 -4.36 17.15
CA PHE A 266 5.32 -3.77 18.03
C PHE A 266 5.27 -2.24 18.01
N THR A 267 5.63 -1.65 16.87
CA THR A 267 5.53 -0.21 16.60
C THR A 267 4.11 0.15 16.12
N VAL A 268 3.75 1.43 16.19
CA VAL A 268 2.47 1.92 15.70
C VAL A 268 2.54 2.06 14.19
N ALA A 269 1.64 1.39 13.46
CA ALA A 269 1.50 1.60 12.02
C ALA A 269 1.08 3.06 11.75
N PRO A 270 1.89 3.85 11.02
CA PRO A 270 1.56 5.25 10.78
C PRO A 270 0.35 5.36 9.85
N LYS A 271 -0.66 6.14 10.25
CA LYS A 271 -1.81 6.49 9.38
C LYS A 271 -1.48 7.64 8.42
N HIS A 272 -0.57 8.52 8.83
CA HIS A 272 -0.17 9.71 8.10
C HIS A 272 1.35 9.80 8.09
N ALA A 273 1.92 10.27 6.98
CA ALA A 273 3.31 10.69 6.92
C ALA A 273 3.40 12.00 6.15
N ALA A 274 4.26 12.89 6.62
CA ALA A 274 4.49 14.21 6.04
C ALA A 274 5.94 14.62 6.32
N SER A 275 6.41 15.65 5.62
CA SER A 275 7.76 16.19 5.79
C SER A 275 8.02 16.76 7.19
N SER A 276 6.97 17.13 7.94
CA SER A 276 7.09 17.65 9.30
C SER A 276 6.13 16.99 10.30
N LYS A 277 6.59 16.88 11.56
CA LYS A 277 5.78 16.38 12.69
C LYS A 277 4.51 17.22 12.91
N GLY A 278 4.56 18.52 12.62
CA GLY A 278 3.42 19.42 12.73
C GLY A 278 2.28 19.01 11.80
N ARG A 279 2.57 18.76 10.52
CA ARG A 279 1.59 18.30 9.53
C ARG A 279 0.96 16.96 9.93
N VAL A 280 1.76 16.02 10.39
CA VAL A 280 1.26 14.73 10.90
C VAL A 280 0.30 14.91 12.08
N ARG A 281 0.60 15.84 13.01
CA ARG A 281 -0.29 16.13 14.16
C ARG A 281 -1.64 16.72 13.73
N VAL A 282 -1.67 17.58 12.71
CA VAL A 282 -2.90 18.14 12.16
C VAL A 282 -3.80 17.04 11.61
N GLU A 283 -3.24 16.12 10.82
CA GLU A 283 -4.01 14.97 10.29
C GLU A 283 -4.50 14.03 11.40
N ILE A 284 -3.67 13.78 12.43
CA ILE A 284 -4.09 12.99 13.60
C ILE A 284 -5.24 13.68 14.35
N ALA A 285 -5.24 15.02 14.44
CA ALA A 285 -6.33 15.76 15.07
C ALA A 285 -7.62 15.65 14.25
N ARG A 286 -7.55 15.72 12.92
CA ARG A 286 -8.68 15.48 12.01
C ARG A 286 -9.25 14.07 12.16
N ASP A 287 -8.40 13.04 12.22
CA ASP A 287 -8.83 11.66 12.47
C ASP A 287 -9.56 11.53 13.82
N ARG A 288 -9.05 12.18 14.88
CA ARG A 288 -9.68 12.15 16.21
C ARG A 288 -11.04 12.82 16.20
N GLU A 289 -11.17 13.94 15.51
CA GLU A 289 -12.44 14.62 15.36
C GLU A 289 -13.46 13.76 14.61
N TRP A 290 -13.03 13.13 13.51
CA TRP A 290 -13.86 12.18 12.79
C TRP A 290 -14.28 10.98 13.65
N GLU A 291 -13.35 10.40 14.41
CA GLU A 291 -13.62 9.29 15.34
C GLU A 291 -14.65 9.71 16.42
N ARG A 292 -14.59 10.96 16.91
CA ARG A 292 -15.54 11.52 17.88
C ARG A 292 -16.94 11.63 17.29
N GLN A 293 -17.07 12.20 16.09
CA GLN A 293 -18.35 12.33 15.38
C GLN A 293 -18.95 10.96 15.06
N TYR A 294 -18.11 10.02 14.62
CA TYR A 294 -18.52 8.65 14.34
C TYR A 294 -19.03 7.95 15.61
N ALA A 295 -18.33 8.09 16.74
CA ALA A 295 -18.75 7.52 18.01
C ALA A 295 -20.10 8.06 18.48
N ALA A 296 -20.31 9.39 18.37
CA ALA A 296 -21.58 10.01 18.71
C ALA A 296 -22.74 9.51 17.82
N ALA A 297 -22.54 9.45 16.50
CA ALA A 297 -23.53 8.91 15.57
C ALA A 297 -23.83 7.43 15.86
N ARG A 298 -22.81 6.63 16.18
CA ARG A 298 -22.99 5.23 16.55
C ARG A 298 -23.78 5.06 17.84
N ALA A 299 -23.58 5.91 18.84
CA ALA A 299 -24.36 5.88 20.07
C ALA A 299 -25.85 6.17 19.81
N LEU A 300 -26.15 7.14 18.94
CA LEU A 300 -27.53 7.42 18.51
C LEU A 300 -28.15 6.23 17.78
N LEU A 301 -27.41 5.63 16.84
CA LEU A 301 -27.86 4.45 16.09
C LEU A 301 -28.19 3.28 17.03
N LEU A 302 -27.31 2.99 18.00
CA LEU A 302 -27.52 1.91 18.98
C LEU A 302 -28.70 2.19 19.91
N ALA A 303 -29.02 3.47 20.15
CA ALA A 303 -30.20 3.88 20.91
C ALA A 303 -31.49 3.91 20.07
N GLY A 304 -31.45 3.48 18.81
CA GLY A 304 -32.61 3.51 17.90
C GLY A 304 -33.02 4.91 17.45
N LYS A 305 -32.14 5.90 17.61
CA LYS A 305 -32.41 7.30 17.22
C LYS A 305 -31.86 7.59 15.81
N PRO A 306 -32.45 8.54 15.07
CA PRO A 306 -31.87 9.01 13.82
C PRO A 306 -30.42 9.47 14.02
N ALA A 307 -29.52 8.96 13.18
CA ALA A 307 -28.10 9.25 13.25
C ALA A 307 -27.56 9.56 11.86
N VAL A 308 -26.78 10.64 11.76
CA VAL A 308 -26.03 10.98 10.55
C VAL A 308 -24.55 10.77 10.86
N PHE A 309 -23.93 9.83 10.17
CA PHE A 309 -22.52 9.52 10.32
C PHE A 309 -21.65 10.55 9.56
N PRO A 310 -20.41 10.82 10.02
CA PRO A 310 -19.53 11.76 9.35
C PRO A 310 -19.11 11.25 7.96
N ALA A 311 -18.85 12.20 7.04
CA ALA A 311 -18.37 11.92 5.70
C ALA A 311 -17.19 10.95 5.70
N GLY A 312 -17.14 10.07 4.72
CA GLY A 312 -16.15 8.99 4.64
C GLY A 312 -16.44 7.76 5.50
N THR A 313 -17.60 7.70 6.18
CA THR A 313 -18.11 6.47 6.77
C THR A 313 -18.40 5.43 5.67
N TYR A 314 -17.56 4.41 5.59
CA TYR A 314 -17.62 3.38 4.54
C TYR A 314 -18.51 2.18 4.90
N TRP A 315 -18.12 1.41 5.92
CA TRP A 315 -18.70 0.07 6.15
C TRP A 315 -20.19 0.12 6.50
N LEU A 316 -20.56 0.98 7.46
CA LEU A 316 -21.97 1.13 7.85
C LEU A 316 -22.84 1.70 6.73
N ARG A 317 -22.30 2.60 5.90
CA ARG A 317 -23.02 3.11 4.73
C ARG A 317 -23.36 1.97 3.77
N ARG A 318 -22.37 1.16 3.44
CA ARG A 318 -22.48 0.11 2.41
C ARG A 318 -23.31 -1.09 2.86
N PHE A 319 -23.19 -1.50 4.13
CA PHE A 319 -23.74 -2.76 4.61
C PHE A 319 -24.90 -2.61 5.59
N ALA A 320 -25.06 -1.43 6.21
CA ALA A 320 -26.15 -1.17 7.15
C ALA A 320 -27.07 0.00 6.72
N GLY A 321 -26.79 0.63 5.57
CA GLY A 321 -27.65 1.67 4.99
C GLY A 321 -27.75 2.96 5.82
N VAL A 322 -26.76 3.26 6.67
CA VAL A 322 -26.83 4.47 7.52
C VAL A 322 -26.69 5.75 6.69
N SER A 323 -27.37 6.80 7.14
CA SER A 323 -27.20 8.16 6.58
C SER A 323 -25.79 8.68 6.86
N VAL A 324 -25.15 9.27 5.85
CA VAL A 324 -23.81 9.84 5.94
C VAL A 324 -23.83 11.28 5.43
N ALA A 325 -23.15 12.18 6.15
CA ALA A 325 -22.98 13.56 5.74
C ALA A 325 -22.22 13.66 4.39
N GLY A 326 -22.54 14.68 3.60
CA GLY A 326 -21.82 14.96 2.36
C GLY A 326 -20.33 15.24 2.61
N GLN A 327 -19.47 14.80 1.71
CA GLN A 327 -18.06 15.17 1.72
C GLN A 327 -17.95 16.65 1.35
N ALA A 328 -17.28 17.45 2.18
CA ALA A 328 -16.93 18.81 1.83
C ALA A 328 -15.98 18.79 0.61
N PRO A 329 -16.10 19.77 -0.31
CA PRO A 329 -15.29 19.84 -1.52
C PRO A 329 -13.77 19.81 -1.25
#